data_AF-A0A218P9J4-F1
#
_entry.id   AF-A0A218P9J4-F1
#
_cell.length_a   1.000
_cell.length_b   1.000
_cell.length_c   1.000
_cell.angle_alpha   90.00
_cell.angle_beta   90.00
_cell.angle_gamma   90.00
#
_symmetry.space_group_name_H-M   'P 1'
#
loop_
_entity.id
_entity.type
_entity.pdbx_description
1 polymer ?
#
loop_
_entity_poly.entity_id
_entity_poly.type
_entity_poly.pdbx_seq_one_letter_code
_entity_poly.pdbx_strand_id
1 'polypeptide(L)'
;MFWSSGLINDEELWRVLRSNPSRQKIVITRKNNLNDLRNTRTIYLSKVSRPGYFDPSKLYVLEQNLWRHLQNSPSDVILDAFEYLAIENGLETALKFTGKLRDMAVLTGSRFYVTVSDALEERTIHLLRRILD
;
A
#
# COMPACT_ATOMS: atom_id res chain seq x y z
N MET A 1 11.35 19.40 4.59
CA MET A 1 10.36 18.49 5.21
C MET A 1 10.67 17.09 4.73
N PHE A 2 11.30 16.28 5.59
CA PHE A 2 11.72 14.92 5.25
C PHE A 2 10.49 14.01 5.34
N TRP A 3 10.06 13.43 4.22
CA TRP A 3 8.99 12.43 4.24
C TRP A 3 9.66 11.06 4.42
N SER A 4 9.66 10.55 5.65
CA SER A 4 9.96 9.14 5.94
C SER A 4 8.77 8.26 5.55
N SER A 5 9.02 6.97 5.35
CA SER A 5 7.96 5.94 5.33
C SER A 5 7.12 6.04 6.61
N GLY A 6 5.86 5.58 6.59
CA GLY A 6 5.03 5.64 7.80
C GLY A 6 3.54 5.43 7.62
N LEU A 7 2.82 5.44 8.74
CA LEU A 7 1.37 5.47 8.77
C LEU A 7 0.88 6.85 8.35
N ILE A 8 -0.20 6.88 7.56
CA ILE A 8 -0.86 8.11 7.12
C ILE A 8 -2.37 7.96 7.23
N ASN A 9 -3.10 9.05 7.39
CA ASN A 9 -4.56 9.05 7.28
C ASN A 9 -5.06 9.38 5.86
N ASP A 10 -6.38 9.40 5.65
CA ASP A 10 -6.99 9.70 4.36
C ASP A 10 -6.69 11.12 3.83
N GLU A 11 -6.53 12.11 4.70
CA GLU A 11 -6.15 13.47 4.30
C GLU A 11 -4.69 13.52 3.82
N GLU A 12 -3.81 12.81 4.53
CA GLU A 12 -2.40 12.68 4.22
C GLU A 12 -2.15 11.86 2.95
N LEU A 13 -2.99 10.86 2.66
CA LEU A 13 -2.96 10.09 1.42
C LEU A 13 -2.92 11.02 0.20
N TRP A 14 -3.88 11.95 0.10
CA TRP A 14 -3.93 12.88 -1.03
C TRP A 14 -2.70 13.77 -1.12
N ARG A 15 -2.14 14.16 0.03
CA ARG A 15 -0.90 14.94 0.10
C ARG A 15 0.29 14.14 -0.42
N VAL A 16 0.43 12.89 -0.01
CA VAL A 16 1.48 11.98 -0.49
C VAL A 16 1.34 11.76 -2.00
N LEU A 17 0.13 11.46 -2.47
CA LEU A 17 -0.14 11.21 -3.89
C LEU A 17 0.21 12.40 -4.79
N ARG A 18 -0.08 13.63 -4.36
CA ARG A 18 0.23 14.86 -5.10
C ARG A 18 1.68 15.32 -4.93
N SER A 19 2.38 14.82 -3.91
CA SER A 19 3.78 15.16 -3.68
C SER A 19 4.68 14.55 -4.76
N ASN A 20 5.82 15.20 -5.04
CA ASN A 20 6.88 14.71 -5.92
C ASN A 20 6.36 14.11 -7.25
N PRO A 21 5.88 14.94 -8.18
CA PRO A 21 5.26 14.50 -9.43
C PRO A 21 6.21 13.73 -10.36
N SER A 22 7.53 13.85 -10.19
CA SER A 22 8.53 13.10 -10.97
C SER A 22 8.71 11.66 -10.49
N ARG A 23 8.21 11.31 -9.30
CA ARG A 23 8.35 9.97 -8.71
C ARG A 23 7.09 9.15 -8.89
N GLN A 24 7.24 7.96 -9.45
CA GLN A 24 6.14 7.01 -9.65
C GLN A 24 5.58 6.56 -8.30
N LYS A 25 4.28 6.27 -8.28
CA LYS A 25 3.57 5.78 -7.10
C LYS A 25 2.75 4.55 -7.46
N ILE A 26 2.64 3.62 -6.53
CA ILE A 26 1.77 2.46 -6.63
C ILE A 26 0.80 2.51 -5.45
N VAL A 27 -0.49 2.56 -5.74
CA VAL A 27 -1.52 2.57 -4.69
C VAL A 27 -2.28 1.27 -4.73
N ILE A 28 -2.24 0.52 -3.65
CA ILE A 28 -3.01 -0.70 -3.44
C ILE A 28 -4.27 -0.31 -2.68
N THR A 29 -5.43 -0.30 -3.33
CA THR A 29 -6.66 0.24 -2.73
C THR A 29 -7.91 -0.54 -3.13
N ARG A 30 -9.02 -0.25 -2.44
CA ARG A 30 -10.39 -0.56 -2.89
C ARG A 30 -11.15 0.63 -3.47
N LYS A 31 -10.60 1.85 -3.35
CA LYS A 31 -11.29 3.10 -3.73
C LYS A 31 -11.23 3.28 -5.26
N ASN A 32 -12.37 3.33 -5.93
CA ASN A 32 -12.47 3.33 -7.40
C ASN A 32 -12.16 4.69 -8.09
N ASN A 33 -11.49 5.64 -7.42
CA ASN A 33 -11.38 7.03 -7.86
C ASN A 33 -9.95 7.61 -7.86
N LEU A 34 -8.93 6.78 -8.05
CA LEU A 34 -7.52 7.22 -8.06
C LEU A 34 -6.91 7.38 -9.46
N ASN A 35 -7.69 7.16 -10.53
CA ASN A 35 -7.19 7.09 -11.90
C ASN A 35 -6.71 8.43 -12.50
N ASP A 36 -7.01 9.57 -11.88
CA ASP A 36 -6.72 10.89 -12.48
C ASP A 36 -5.31 11.42 -12.16
N LEU A 37 -4.46 10.61 -11.51
CA LEU A 37 -3.12 11.01 -11.08
C LEU A 37 -2.05 10.49 -12.05
N ARG A 38 -1.37 11.42 -12.75
CA ARG A 38 -0.46 11.14 -13.88
C ARG A 38 0.71 10.19 -13.60
N ASN A 39 1.20 10.13 -12.37
CA ASN A 39 2.35 9.32 -11.95
C ASN A 39 1.95 8.21 -10.96
N THR A 40 0.68 7.82 -10.97
CA THR A 40 0.13 6.83 -10.06
C THR A 40 -0.36 5.62 -10.84
N ARG A 41 0.14 4.45 -10.46
CA ARG A 41 -0.40 3.16 -10.85
C ARG A 41 -1.30 2.66 -9.73
N THR A 42 -2.56 2.38 -10.03
CA THR A 42 -3.48 1.82 -9.04
C THR A 42 -3.58 0.30 -9.20
N ILE A 43 -3.46 -0.40 -8.08
CA ILE A 43 -3.76 -1.83 -7.94
C ILE A 43 -5.05 -1.93 -7.14
N TYR A 44 -6.11 -2.35 -7.82
CA TYR A 44 -7.42 -2.47 -7.20
C TYR A 44 -7.61 -3.84 -6.56
N LEU A 45 -8.10 -3.88 -5.32
CA LEU A 45 -8.46 -5.13 -4.63
C LEU A 45 -9.97 -5.39 -4.72
N SER A 46 -10.36 -6.61 -5.09
CA SER A 46 -11.75 -7.06 -5.05
C SER A 46 -11.86 -8.58 -5.08
N LYS A 47 -12.84 -9.13 -4.33
CA LYS A 47 -13.24 -10.55 -4.47
C LYS A 47 -14.06 -10.80 -5.74
N VAL A 48 -14.67 -9.77 -6.31
CA VAL A 48 -15.43 -9.93 -7.55
C VAL A 48 -14.42 -9.96 -8.68
N SER A 49 -14.37 -11.08 -9.40
CA SER A 49 -13.48 -11.24 -10.55
C SER A 49 -13.80 -10.17 -11.60
N ARG A 50 -12.84 -9.26 -11.81
CA ARG A 50 -12.90 -8.18 -12.80
C ARG A 50 -11.53 -8.01 -13.43
N PRO A 51 -11.44 -7.74 -14.75
CA PRO A 51 -10.17 -7.44 -15.39
C PRO A 51 -9.43 -6.31 -14.66
N GLY A 52 -8.16 -6.54 -14.33
CA GLY A 52 -7.31 -5.55 -13.65
C GLY A 52 -7.46 -5.46 -12.12
N TYR A 53 -8.38 -6.24 -11.53
CA TYR A 53 -8.53 -6.32 -10.07
C TYR A 53 -7.81 -7.55 -9.52
N PHE A 54 -7.19 -7.38 -8.35
CA PHE A 54 -6.52 -8.44 -7.60
C PHE A 54 -7.45 -8.99 -6.54
N ASP A 55 -7.50 -10.32 -6.46
CA ASP A 55 -8.17 -11.03 -5.38
C ASP A 55 -7.38 -10.82 -4.07
N PRO A 56 -7.98 -10.27 -3.02
CA PRO A 56 -7.30 -9.99 -1.75
C PRO A 56 -6.81 -11.26 -1.04
N SER A 57 -7.31 -12.45 -1.40
CA SER A 57 -6.81 -13.73 -0.87
C SER A 57 -5.54 -14.22 -1.56
N LYS A 58 -5.22 -13.66 -2.74
CA LYS A 58 -4.07 -14.07 -3.57
C LYS A 58 -2.89 -13.13 -3.36
N LEU A 59 -2.51 -12.91 -2.09
CA LEU A 59 -1.42 -12.00 -1.69
C LEU A 59 -0.11 -12.28 -2.44
N TYR A 60 0.25 -13.54 -2.66
CA TYR A 60 1.47 -13.92 -3.40
C TYR A 60 1.51 -13.35 -4.84
N VAL A 61 0.35 -13.23 -5.49
CA VAL A 61 0.25 -12.65 -6.84
C VAL A 61 0.56 -11.16 -6.76
N LEU A 62 0.02 -10.47 -5.76
CA LEU A 62 0.29 -9.06 -5.51
C LEU A 62 1.77 -8.83 -5.18
N GLU A 63 2.37 -9.66 -4.31
CA GLU A 63 3.81 -9.63 -3.98
C GLU A 63 4.66 -9.72 -5.26
N GLN A 64 4.43 -10.73 -6.10
CA GLN A 64 5.22 -10.97 -7.31
C GLN A 64 5.04 -9.84 -8.35
N ASN A 65 3.84 -9.29 -8.49
CA ASN A 65 3.59 -8.18 -9.41
C ASN A 65 4.25 -6.88 -8.94
N LEU A 66 4.13 -6.58 -7.64
CA LEU A 66 4.75 -5.39 -7.07
C LEU A 66 6.28 -5.48 -7.17
N TRP A 67 6.86 -6.62 -6.79
CA TRP A 67 8.31 -6.82 -6.83
C TRP A 67 8.87 -6.63 -8.24
N ARG A 68 8.26 -7.25 -9.26
CA ARG A 68 8.67 -7.07 -10.65
C ARG A 68 8.58 -5.61 -11.11
N HIS A 69 7.57 -4.87 -10.66
CA HIS A 69 7.47 -3.44 -10.98
C HIS A 69 8.60 -2.66 -10.32
N LEU A 70 8.79 -2.82 -9.01
CA LEU A 70 9.78 -2.06 -8.23
C LEU A 70 11.22 -2.31 -8.71
N GLN A 71 11.53 -3.51 -9.19
CA GLN A 71 12.84 -3.80 -9.79
C GLN A 71 13.13 -3.00 -11.08
N ASN A 72 12.10 -2.64 -11.84
CA ASN A 72 12.25 -1.92 -13.10
C ASN A 72 12.07 -0.41 -12.94
N SER A 73 11.25 0.01 -11.97
CA SER A 73 10.90 1.41 -11.76
C SER A 73 10.67 1.69 -10.27
N PRO A 74 11.66 2.28 -9.56
CA PRO A 74 11.49 2.71 -8.18
C PRO A 74 10.24 3.58 -8.04
N SER A 75 9.32 3.16 -7.19
CA SER A 75 7.99 3.75 -7.05
C SER A 75 7.57 3.73 -5.60
N ASP A 76 7.14 4.87 -5.05
CA ASP A 76 6.60 4.89 -3.68
C ASP A 76 5.34 4.04 -3.61
N VAL A 77 5.24 3.21 -2.59
CA VAL A 77 4.13 2.25 -2.43
C VAL A 77 3.23 2.73 -1.32
N ILE A 78 1.94 2.76 -1.59
CA ILE A 78 0.90 3.12 -0.63
C ILE A 78 -0.07 1.95 -0.51
N LEU A 79 -0.14 1.37 0.68
CA LEU A 79 -1.14 0.37 1.04
C LEU A 79 -2.37 1.07 1.64
N ASP A 80 -3.37 1.33 0.81
CA ASP A 80 -4.65 1.95 1.16
C ASP A 80 -5.79 0.92 1.26
N ALA A 81 -5.49 -0.22 1.89
CA ALA A 81 -6.46 -1.31 2.06
C ALA A 81 -6.10 -2.27 3.19
N PHE A 82 -5.32 -1.83 4.19
CA PHE A 82 -4.83 -2.73 5.24
C PHE A 82 -5.98 -3.40 6.00
N GLU A 83 -7.00 -2.66 6.45
CA GLU A 83 -8.14 -3.25 7.17
C GLU A 83 -8.83 -4.32 6.34
N TYR A 84 -8.96 -4.08 5.03
CA TYR A 84 -9.59 -5.04 4.15
C TYR A 84 -8.77 -6.33 4.03
N LEU A 85 -7.45 -6.21 3.88
CA LEU A 85 -6.58 -7.38 3.84
C LEU A 85 -6.62 -8.17 5.16
N ALA A 86 -6.71 -7.47 6.29
CA ALA A 86 -6.84 -8.08 7.61
C ALA A 86 -8.18 -8.82 7.78
N ILE A 87 -9.28 -8.25 7.27
CA ILE A 87 -10.60 -8.92 7.27
C ILE A 87 -10.57 -10.18 6.41
N GLU A 88 -9.97 -10.12 5.22
CA GLU A 88 -10.00 -11.23 4.27
C GLU A 88 -8.99 -12.35 4.57
N ASN A 89 -7.86 -12.03 5.22
CA ASN A 89 -6.75 -12.97 5.42
C ASN A 89 -6.36 -13.20 6.89
N GLY A 90 -6.99 -12.48 7.82
CA GLY A 90 -6.58 -12.40 9.22
C GLY A 90 -5.49 -11.34 9.46
N LEU A 91 -5.51 -10.76 10.67
CA LEU A 91 -4.61 -9.67 11.06
C LEU A 91 -3.12 -10.04 10.95
N GLU A 92 -2.74 -11.22 11.43
CA GLU A 92 -1.34 -11.67 11.40
C GLU A 92 -0.80 -11.76 9.96
N THR A 93 -1.59 -12.34 9.05
CA THR A 93 -1.25 -12.47 7.64
C THR A 93 -1.09 -11.09 7.00
N ALA A 94 -2.02 -10.16 7.28
CA ALA A 94 -1.97 -8.81 6.76
C ALA A 94 -0.73 -8.05 7.26
N LEU A 95 -0.38 -8.17 8.55
CA LEU A 95 0.83 -7.55 9.11
C LEU A 95 2.11 -8.10 8.46
N LYS A 96 2.23 -9.43 8.31
CA LYS A 96 3.37 -10.06 7.62
C LYS A 96 3.48 -9.57 6.18
N PHE A 97 2.35 -9.50 5.48
CA PHE A 97 2.29 -8.99 4.11
C PHE A 97 2.73 -7.52 4.04
N THR A 98 2.23 -6.65 4.92
CA THR A 98 2.64 -5.24 5.02
C THR A 98 4.16 -5.11 5.22
N GLY A 99 4.75 -5.90 6.12
CA GLY A 99 6.20 -5.91 6.35
C GLY A 99 6.98 -6.28 5.09
N LYS A 100 6.56 -7.32 4.37
CA LYS A 100 7.18 -7.68 3.09
C LYS A 100 7.12 -6.55 2.05
N LEU A 101 5.97 -5.89 1.91
CA LEU A 101 5.85 -4.79 0.95
C LEU A 101 6.76 -3.62 1.32
N ARG A 102 6.86 -3.30 2.62
CA ARG A 102 7.77 -2.30 3.15
C ARG A 102 9.22 -2.64 2.82
N ASP A 103 9.65 -3.88 3.06
CA ASP A 103 11.00 -4.32 2.74
C ASP A 103 11.30 -4.24 1.24
N MET A 104 10.37 -4.66 0.38
CA MET A 104 10.49 -4.52 -1.08
C MET A 104 10.65 -3.07 -1.52
N ALA A 105 9.86 -2.16 -0.94
CA ALA A 105 9.96 -0.73 -1.24
C ALA A 105 11.32 -0.16 -0.81
N VAL A 106 11.74 -0.43 0.43
CA VAL A 106 13.01 0.05 0.97
C VAL A 106 14.21 -0.46 0.15
N LEU A 107 14.22 -1.75 -0.21
CA LEU A 107 15.28 -2.36 -1.02
C LEU A 107 15.44 -1.72 -2.41
N THR A 108 14.38 -1.10 -2.93
CA THR A 108 14.38 -0.44 -4.25
C THR A 108 14.52 1.08 -4.14
N GLY A 109 14.87 1.61 -2.97
CA GLY A 109 14.98 3.05 -2.72
C GLY A 109 13.62 3.77 -2.75
N SER A 110 12.53 3.03 -2.64
CA SER A 110 11.15 3.50 -2.60
C SER A 110 10.69 3.79 -1.16
N ARG A 111 9.70 4.66 -0.98
CA ARG A 111 9.05 4.89 0.32
C ARG A 111 7.83 4.00 0.43
N PHE A 112 7.45 3.66 1.65
CA PHE A 112 6.28 2.84 1.92
C PHE A 112 5.36 3.54 2.91
N TYR A 113 4.07 3.57 2.56
CA TYR A 113 3.03 4.17 3.38
C TYR A 113 1.88 3.19 3.58
N VAL A 114 1.25 3.23 4.75
CA VAL A 114 0.03 2.48 5.03
C VAL A 114 -1.02 3.47 5.47
N THR A 115 -2.19 3.45 4.83
CA THR A 115 -3.31 4.25 5.31
C THR A 115 -3.96 3.56 6.50
N VAL A 116 -4.31 4.34 7.51
CA VAL A 116 -5.03 3.89 8.69
C VAL A 116 -6.28 4.75 8.87
N SER A 117 -7.38 4.10 9.26
CA SER A 117 -8.60 4.78 9.68
C SER A 117 -8.81 4.67 11.19
N ASP A 118 -9.71 5.49 11.72
CA ASP A 118 -10.12 5.46 13.14
C ASP A 118 -10.81 4.14 13.53
N ALA A 119 -11.15 3.29 12.55
CA ALA A 119 -11.72 1.97 12.78
C ALA A 119 -10.67 0.91 13.20
N LEU A 120 -9.38 1.21 13.07
CA LEU A 120 -8.31 0.31 13.49
C LEU A 120 -8.08 0.39 15.01
N GLU A 121 -8.01 -0.78 15.63
CA GLU A 121 -7.65 -0.89 17.04
C GLU A 121 -6.25 -0.32 17.31
N GLU A 122 -6.09 0.36 18.45
CA GLU A 122 -4.82 0.96 18.88
C GLU A 122 -3.66 -0.04 18.88
N ARG A 123 -3.91 -1.28 19.34
CA ARG A 123 -2.92 -2.37 19.31
C ARG A 123 -2.43 -2.64 17.88
N THR A 124 -3.32 -2.63 16.91
CA THR A 124 -2.97 -2.86 15.51
C THR A 124 -2.15 -1.70 14.94
N ILE A 125 -2.50 -0.46 15.30
CA ILE A 125 -1.73 0.73 14.95
C ILE A 125 -0.29 0.64 15.51
N HIS A 126 -0.12 0.21 16.77
CA HIS A 126 1.21 0.02 17.35
C HIS A 126 2.04 -1.04 16.62
N LEU A 127 1.41 -2.16 16.23
CA LEU A 127 2.09 -3.20 15.45
C LEU A 127 2.52 -2.67 14.07
N LEU A 128 1.64 -1.91 13.40
CA LEU A 128 1.96 -1.29 12.12
C LEU A 128 3.11 -0.29 12.25
N ARG A 129 3.11 0.59 13.27
CA ARG A 129 4.24 1.52 13.52
C ARG A 129 5.55 0.76 13.62
N ARG A 130 5.60 -0.29 14.44
CA ARG A 130 6.80 -1.12 14.62
C ARG A 130 7.28 -1.80 13.33
N ILE A 131 6.38 -2.13 12.40
CA ILE A 131 6.74 -2.70 11.10
C ILE A 131 7.33 -1.64 10.16
N LEU A 132 6.89 -0.39 10.31
CA LEU A 132 7.28 0.70 9.42
C LEU A 132 8.57 1.41 9.86
N ASP A 133 8.84 1.43 11.17
CA ASP A 133 10.10 1.90 11.77
C ASP A 133 11.32 1.14 11.21
#